data_AF-A0A3D2CRZ1-F1
#
_entry.id   AF-A0A3D2CRZ1-F1
#
_cell.length_a   1.000
_cell.length_b   1.000
_cell.length_c   1.000
_cell.angle_alpha   90.00
_cell.angle_beta   90.00
_cell.angle_gamma   90.00
#
_symmetry.space_group_name_H-M   'P 1'
#
loop_
_entity.id
_entity.type
_entity.pdbx_description
1 polymer ?
#
loop_
_entity_poly.entity_id
_entity_poly.type
_entity_poly.pdbx_seq_one_letter_code
_entity_poly.pdbx_strand_id
1 'polypeptide(L)' 'MALTKAEVAEHLFEKVGLSKRDAKEMVEMFFEDIRE' A
#
# COMPACT_ATOMS: atom_id res chain seq x y z
N MET A 1 13.92 11.38 -6.48
CA MET A 1 13.37 10.30 -5.62
C MET A 1 11.97 10.01 -6.11
N ALA A 2 11.55 8.76 -6.14
CA ALA A 2 10.22 8.34 -6.61
C ALA A 2 9.49 7.63 -5.48
N LEU A 3 8.18 7.83 -5.38
CA LEU A 3 7.33 7.14 -4.41
C LEU A 3 7.22 5.67 -4.79
N THR A 4 7.45 4.78 -3.82
CA THR A 4 7.37 3.34 -3.98
C THR A 4 6.10 2.77 -3.34
N LYS A 5 5.65 1.61 -3.82
CA LYS A 5 4.54 0.86 -3.18
C LYS A 5 4.81 0.58 -1.69
N ALA A 6 6.07 0.34 -1.33
CA ALA A 6 6.47 0.11 0.05
C ALA A 6 6.25 1.34 0.93
N GLU A 7 6.59 2.54 0.43
CA GLU A 7 6.32 3.79 1.14
C GLU A 7 4.82 4.07 1.28
N VAL A 8 4.00 3.72 0.28
CA VAL A 8 2.54 3.81 0.38
C VAL A 8 1.99 2.86 1.45
N ALA A 9 2.44 1.60 1.47
CA ALA A 9 2.03 0.62 2.46
C ALA A 9 2.44 1.03 3.88
N GLU A 10 3.64 1.59 4.06
CA GLU A 10 4.07 2.12 5.36
C GLU A 10 3.19 3.32 5.79
N HIS A 11 2.79 4.17 4.85
CA HIS A 11 1.88 5.28 5.16
C HIS A 11 0.51 4.81 5.62
N LEU A 12 -0.03 3.76 5.01
CA LEU A 12 -1.28 3.13 5.45
C LEU A 12 -1.16 2.50 6.84
N PHE A 13 -0.02 1.89 7.15
CA PHE A 13 0.27 1.40 8.51
C PHE A 13 0.32 2.57 9.52
N GLU A 14 1.09 3.62 9.26
CA GLU A 14 1.31 4.71 10.21
C GLU A 14 0.13 5.66 10.38
N LYS A 15 -0.61 5.95 9.31
CA LYS A 15 -1.67 6.98 9.31
C LYS A 15 -3.08 6.41 9.45
N VAL A 16 -3.29 5.19 8.95
CA VAL A 16 -4.62 4.55 8.97
C VAL A 16 -4.69 3.44 10.02
N GLY A 17 -3.54 2.94 10.50
CA GLY A 17 -3.49 1.90 11.53
C GLY A 17 -3.78 0.50 11.01
N LEU A 18 -3.70 0.28 9.70
CA LEU A 18 -3.77 -1.06 9.12
C LEU A 18 -2.59 -1.91 9.60
N SER A 19 -2.76 -3.23 9.67
CA SER A 19 -1.60 -4.09 9.89
C SER A 19 -0.63 -3.99 8.70
N LYS A 20 0.67 -4.20 8.92
CA LYS A 20 1.66 -4.17 7.82
C LYS A 20 1.31 -5.16 6.69
N ARG A 21 0.68 -6.28 7.04
CA ARG A 21 0.20 -7.27 6.07
C ARG A 21 -0.94 -6.70 5.23
N ASP A 22 -1.99 -6.20 5.87
CA ASP A 22 -3.19 -5.72 5.17
C ASP A 22 -2.89 -4.47 4.34
N ALA A 23 -2.02 -3.58 4.84
CA ALA A 23 -1.55 -2.42 4.10
C ALA A 23 -0.82 -2.80 2.81
N LYS A 24 0.05 -3.81 2.87
CA LYS A 24 0.75 -4.33 1.68
C LYS A 24 -0.24 -4.95 0.70
N GLU A 25 -1.15 -5.78 1.19
CA GLU A 25 -2.13 -6.48 0.35
C GLU A 25 -3.08 -5.49 -0.34
N MET A 26 -3.53 -4.45 0.37
CA MET A 26 -4.33 -3.35 -0.18
C MET A 26 -3.62 -2.61 -1.31
N VAL A 27 -2.33 -2.27 -1.13
CA VAL A 27 -1.56 -1.58 -2.17
C VAL A 27 -1.39 -2.46 -3.41
N GLU A 28 -1.11 -3.75 -3.25
CA GLU A 28 -0.97 -4.65 -4.41
C GLU A 28 -2.29 -4.82 -5.16
N MET A 29 -3.41 -5.06 -4.46
CA MET A 29 -4.73 -5.17 -5.07
C MET A 29 -5.11 -3.89 -5.82
N PHE A 30 -4.94 -2.71 -5.20
CA PHE A 30 -5.26 -1.43 -5.83
C PHE A 30 -4.54 -1.21 -7.17
N PHE A 31 -3.25 -1.55 -7.24
CA PHE A 31 -2.48 -1.40 -8.49
C PHE A 31 -2.68 -2.56 -9.47
N GLU A 32 -3.18 -3.71 -9.03
CA GLU A 32 -3.66 -4.77 -9.92
C GLU A 32 -4.96 -4.33 -10.60
N ASP A 33 -5.94 -3.84 -9.83
CA ASP A 33 -7.23 -3.37 -10.34
C ASP A 33 -7.09 -2.20 -11.33
N ILE A 34 -6.07 -1.35 -11.19
CA ILE A 34 -5.78 -0.26 -12.15
C ILE A 34 -5.19 -0.79 -13.47
N ARG A 35 -4.54 -1.96 -13.45
CA ARG A 35 -3.91 -2.54 -14.64
C ARG A 35 -4.91 -3.27 -15.54
N GLU A 36 -6.01 -3.76 -14.97
CA GLU A 36 -7.14 -4.32 -15.72
C GLU A 36 -7.98 -3.22 -16.41
#